data_AF-A0A956NTQ0-F1
#
_entry.id   AF-A0A956NTQ0-F1
#
_cell.length_a   1.000
_cell.length_b   1.000
_cell.length_c   1.000
_cell.angle_alpha   90.00
_cell.angle_beta   90.00
_cell.angle_gamma   90.00
#
_symmetry.space_group_name_H-M   'P 1'
#
loop_
_entity.id
_entity.type
_entity.pdbx_description
1 polymer ?
#
loop_
_entity_poly.entity_id
_entity_poly.type
_entity_poly.pdbx_seq_one_letter_code
_entity_poly.pdbx_strand_id
1 'polypeptide(L)'
;MDHDGDGDLDILSGSYTGEVYLFVRDDDGTFRQGVFLRNHDGEPLQTGTSITPEAHDLDGDGDLDLLIGTRTSGVFWHANLGTRNEPSYAAEGERLVTADGKRIQGSNAHYVDWDHDGVRDLVLGSEWGDVVWHKNLAS
;
A
#
# COMPACT_ATOMS: atom_id res chain seq x y z
N MET A 1 -4.28 4.67 -7.86
CA MET A 1 -4.46 5.77 -6.88
C MET A 1 -4.44 7.07 -7.66
N ASP A 2 -5.05 8.14 -7.18
CA ASP A 2 -4.76 9.48 -7.72
C ASP A 2 -3.55 10.03 -6.94
N HIS A 3 -2.36 10.06 -7.53
CA HIS A 3 -1.12 10.41 -6.84
C HIS A 3 -0.91 11.91 -6.72
N ASP A 4 -1.21 12.67 -7.76
CA ASP A 4 -0.96 14.11 -7.82
C ASP A 4 -2.22 14.98 -7.62
N GLY A 5 -3.37 14.34 -7.44
CA GLY A 5 -4.62 15.00 -7.08
C GLY A 5 -5.34 15.64 -8.27
N ASP A 6 -5.02 15.23 -9.49
CA ASP A 6 -5.60 15.78 -10.72
C ASP A 6 -6.98 15.16 -11.07
N GLY A 7 -7.40 14.13 -10.33
CA GLY A 7 -8.68 13.45 -10.46
C GLY A 7 -8.66 12.27 -11.43
N ASP A 8 -7.51 11.94 -12.01
CA ASP A 8 -7.31 10.70 -12.76
C ASP A 8 -6.62 9.62 -11.89
N LEU A 9 -6.55 8.38 -12.41
CA LEU A 9 -5.98 7.27 -11.65
C LEU A 9 -4.63 6.85 -12.25
N ASP A 10 -3.61 6.95 -11.41
CA ASP A 10 -2.27 6.44 -11.59
C ASP A 10 -2.12 4.99 -11.17
N ILE A 11 -1.00 4.41 -11.59
CA ILE A 11 -0.64 3.02 -11.29
C ILE A 11 0.52 2.98 -10.29
N LEU A 12 0.28 2.26 -9.19
CA LEU A 12 1.34 1.70 -8.37
C LEU A 12 1.63 0.27 -8.82
N SER A 13 2.91 -0.07 -8.96
CA SER A 13 3.35 -1.43 -9.25
C SER A 13 4.42 -1.84 -8.27
N GLY A 14 4.22 -3.00 -7.64
CA GLY A 14 5.24 -3.66 -6.85
C GLY A 14 6.24 -4.43 -7.72
N SER A 15 7.47 -4.59 -7.24
CA SER A 15 8.50 -5.39 -7.88
C SER A 15 8.81 -6.68 -7.10
N TYR A 16 9.55 -7.59 -7.73
CA TYR A 16 10.11 -8.76 -7.04
C TYR A 16 11.13 -8.38 -5.96
N THR A 17 11.95 -7.36 -6.21
CA THR A 17 13.01 -6.88 -5.32
C THR A 17 12.52 -5.93 -4.21
N GLY A 18 11.23 -5.60 -4.23
CA GLY A 18 10.56 -4.86 -3.16
C GLY A 18 10.39 -3.37 -3.45
N GLU A 19 10.86 -2.85 -4.58
CA GLU A 19 10.66 -1.46 -4.93
C GLU A 19 9.23 -1.19 -5.41
N VAL A 20 8.73 0.00 -5.08
CA VAL A 20 7.46 0.52 -5.58
C VAL A 20 7.71 1.41 -6.79
N TYR A 21 7.04 1.11 -7.89
CA TYR A 21 7.02 1.94 -9.09
C TYR A 21 5.73 2.74 -9.17
N LEU A 22 5.86 3.99 -9.57
CA LEU A 22 4.73 4.87 -9.89
C LEU A 22 4.74 5.16 -11.40
N PHE A 23 3.59 4.98 -12.03
CA PHE A 23 3.32 5.43 -13.40
C PHE A 23 2.24 6.48 -13.34
N VAL A 24 2.63 7.73 -13.60
CA VAL A 24 1.69 8.86 -13.64
C VAL A 24 0.99 8.88 -14.98
N ARG A 25 -0.33 9.05 -14.96
CA ARG A 25 -1.16 9.23 -16.15
C ARG A 25 -1.13 10.70 -16.58
N ASP A 26 -1.03 10.94 -17.88
CA ASP A 26 -1.14 12.28 -18.46
C ASP A 26 -2.59 12.53 -18.93
N ASP A 27 -2.95 13.80 -19.10
CA ASP A 27 -4.28 14.24 -19.59
C ASP A 27 -4.74 13.54 -20.88
N ASP A 28 -3.80 13.14 -21.75
CA ASP A 28 -4.07 12.44 -23.00
C ASP A 28 -4.35 10.94 -22.83
N GLY A 29 -4.25 10.45 -21.60
CA GLY A 29 -4.48 9.07 -21.18
C GLY A 29 -3.30 8.13 -21.36
N THR A 30 -2.13 8.64 -21.71
CA THR A 30 -0.89 7.85 -21.71
C THR A 30 -0.27 7.81 -20.32
N PHE A 31 0.61 6.83 -20.08
CA PHE A 31 1.36 6.73 -18.83
C PHE A 31 2.83 7.09 -19.07
N ARG A 32 3.38 7.92 -18.19
CA ARG A 32 4.80 8.25 -18.17
C ARG A 32 5.63 6.99 -17.86
N GLN A 33 6.92 7.04 -18.19
CA GLN A 33 7.84 5.97 -17.81
C GLN A 33 7.84 5.82 -16.29
N GLY A 34 7.65 4.59 -15.82
CA GLY A 34 7.61 4.27 -14.40
C GLY A 34 8.91 4.67 -13.69
N VAL A 35 8.76 5.33 -12.55
CA VAL A 35 9.86 5.74 -11.68
C VAL A 35 9.76 5.05 -10.33
N PHE A 36 10.89 4.89 -9.64
CA PHE A 36 10.86 4.50 -8.24
C PHE A 36 10.17 5.57 -7.42
N LEU A 37 9.14 5.16 -6.67
CA LEU A 37 8.63 5.98 -5.60
C LEU A 37 9.72 6.13 -4.54
N ARG A 38 9.84 7.31 -3.95
CA ARG A 38 10.88 7.60 -2.96
C ARG A 38 10.28 7.85 -1.59
N ASN A 39 11.01 7.47 -0.55
CA ASN A 39 10.70 7.84 0.82
C ASN A 39 11.11 9.30 1.10
N HIS A 40 10.81 9.78 2.30
CA HIS A 40 11.15 11.13 2.77
C HIS A 40 12.65 11.43 2.84
N ASP A 41 13.51 10.41 2.86
CA ASP A 41 14.97 10.56 2.79
C ASP A 41 15.48 10.68 1.34
N GLY A 42 14.58 10.56 0.36
CA GLY A 42 14.90 10.59 -1.06
C GLY A 42 15.46 9.27 -1.59
N GLU A 43 15.41 8.18 -0.82
CA GLU A 43 15.81 6.85 -1.27
C GLU A 43 14.63 6.12 -1.93
N PRO A 44 14.86 5.16 -2.84
CA PRO A 44 13.78 4.32 -3.36
C PRO A 44 13.02 3.63 -2.22
N LEU A 45 11.70 3.77 -2.22
CA LEU A 45 10.84 3.09 -1.26
C LEU A 45 10.86 1.59 -1.57
N GLN A 46 11.39 0.81 -0.64
CA GLN A 46 11.61 -0.62 -0.83
C GLN A 46 11.23 -1.39 0.42
N THR A 47 10.48 -2.47 0.25
CA THR A 47 10.03 -3.30 1.39
C THR A 47 9.88 -4.75 0.96
N GLY A 48 10.52 -5.67 1.69
CA GLY A 48 10.38 -7.11 1.46
C GLY A 48 10.72 -7.55 0.02
N THR A 49 10.03 -8.59 -0.45
CA THR A 49 10.17 -9.12 -1.82
C THR A 49 8.81 -9.55 -2.36
N SER A 50 8.67 -9.50 -3.69
CA SER A 50 7.44 -9.83 -4.43
C SER A 50 6.24 -9.12 -3.80
N ILE A 51 6.23 -7.80 -3.94
CA ILE A 51 5.27 -6.97 -3.23
C ILE A 51 4.05 -6.61 -4.07
N THR A 52 2.95 -6.35 -3.38
CA THR A 52 1.81 -5.63 -3.95
C THR A 52 1.49 -4.40 -3.09
N PRO A 53 1.70 -3.20 -3.62
CA PRO A 53 1.33 -1.96 -2.95
C PRO A 53 -0.13 -1.59 -3.26
N GLU A 54 -0.85 -1.11 -2.26
CA GLU A 54 -2.10 -0.36 -2.40
C GLU A 54 -1.98 0.98 -1.67
N ALA A 55 -2.74 1.98 -2.12
CA ALA A 55 -2.80 3.27 -1.46
C ALA A 55 -4.19 3.53 -0.90
N HIS A 56 -4.25 3.83 0.40
CA HIS A 56 -5.48 4.10 1.14
C HIS A 56 -5.19 5.09 2.26
N ASP A 57 -6.19 5.86 2.66
CA ASP A 57 -6.19 6.58 3.92
C ASP A 57 -6.35 5.57 5.07
N LEU A 58 -5.25 5.19 5.72
CA LEU A 58 -5.21 4.15 6.75
C LEU A 58 -5.39 4.72 8.16
N ASP A 59 -4.89 5.92 8.42
CA ASP A 59 -5.00 6.59 9.72
C ASP A 59 -6.14 7.61 9.83
N GLY A 60 -6.85 7.88 8.74
CA GLY A 60 -8.05 8.71 8.70
C GLY A 60 -7.79 10.20 8.63
N ASP A 61 -6.56 10.62 8.26
CA ASP A 61 -6.19 12.03 8.15
C ASP A 61 -6.52 12.65 6.77
N GLY A 62 -6.96 11.82 5.81
CA GLY A 62 -7.39 12.22 4.49
C GLY A 62 -6.28 12.23 3.44
N ASP A 63 -5.06 11.84 3.79
CA ASP A 63 -4.00 11.56 2.84
C ASP A 63 -3.95 10.06 2.48
N LEU A 64 -3.07 9.68 1.54
CA LEU A 64 -3.00 8.32 1.03
C LEU A 64 -1.70 7.66 1.49
N ASP A 65 -1.81 6.76 2.46
CA ASP A 65 -0.75 5.87 2.91
C ASP A 65 -0.50 4.72 1.93
N LEU A 66 0.57 3.95 2.16
CA LEU A 66 0.83 2.71 1.42
C LEU A 66 0.69 1.47 2.29
N LEU A 67 -0.14 0.54 1.83
CA LEU A 67 -0.22 -0.82 2.34
C LEU A 67 0.54 -1.75 1.40
N ILE A 68 1.60 -2.37 1.89
CA ILE A 68 2.49 -3.22 1.09
C ILE A 68 2.38 -4.67 1.59
N GLY A 69 1.67 -5.50 0.83
CA GLY A 69 1.72 -6.95 1.00
C GLY A 69 3.04 -7.49 0.46
N THR A 70 3.66 -8.41 1.19
CA THR A 70 4.93 -9.04 0.77
C THR A 70 4.79 -10.56 0.79
N ARG A 71 5.49 -11.24 -0.11
CA ARG A 71 5.44 -12.69 -0.22
C ARG A 71 5.84 -13.43 1.06
N THR A 72 6.86 -12.95 1.77
CA THR A 72 7.46 -13.69 2.90
C THR A 72 7.56 -12.92 4.20
N SER A 73 7.46 -11.59 4.17
CA SER A 73 7.76 -10.72 5.31
C SER A 73 6.51 -10.23 6.04
N GLY A 74 5.32 -10.42 5.47
CA GLY A 74 4.03 -9.97 5.99
C GLY A 74 3.49 -8.74 5.25
N VAL A 75 2.64 -7.99 5.92
CA VAL A 75 2.03 -6.75 5.40
C VAL A 75 2.59 -5.57 6.15
N PHE A 76 2.94 -4.50 5.44
CA PHE A 76 3.53 -3.30 5.99
C PHE A 76 2.70 -2.08 5.65
N TRP A 77 2.62 -1.14 6.58
CA TRP A 77 2.07 0.19 6.39
C TRP A 77 3.23 1.19 6.33
N HIS A 78 3.30 1.97 5.25
CA HIS A 78 4.12 3.18 5.21
C HIS A 78 3.21 4.38 5.31
N ALA A 79 3.34 5.11 6.42
CA ALA A 79 2.64 6.36 6.63
C ALA A 79 3.06 7.40 5.58
N ASN A 80 2.09 8.11 5.03
CA ASN A 80 2.37 9.37 4.35
C ASN A 80 2.53 10.46 5.42
N LEU A 81 3.71 11.06 5.48
CA LEU A 81 4.04 12.13 6.45
C LEU A 81 3.85 13.52 5.83
N GLY A 82 3.40 13.57 4.58
CA GLY A 82 3.24 14.77 3.77
C GLY A 82 1.79 15.22 3.72
N THR A 83 1.26 15.30 2.51
CA THR A 83 -0.16 15.61 2.27
C THR A 83 -0.69 14.73 1.15
N ARG A 84 -2.00 14.83 0.87
CA ARG A 84 -2.65 14.10 -0.22
C ARG A 84 -2.00 14.31 -1.60
N ASN A 85 -1.56 15.54 -1.90
CA ASN A 85 -1.03 15.92 -3.23
C ASN A 85 0.50 16.09 -3.24
N GLU A 86 1.13 16.08 -2.06
CA GLU A 86 2.58 16.11 -1.90
C GLU A 86 2.98 15.02 -0.91
N PRO A 87 2.88 13.74 -1.30
CA PRO A 87 3.14 12.64 -0.38
C PRO A 87 4.63 12.56 0.00
N SER A 88 4.89 12.21 1.26
CA SER A 88 6.22 12.01 1.82
C SER A 88 6.24 10.76 2.69
N TYR A 89 6.48 9.60 2.07
CA TYR A 89 6.35 8.32 2.77
C TYR A 89 7.48 8.07 3.76
N ALA A 90 7.13 7.52 4.93
CA ALA A 90 8.10 7.04 5.91
C ALA A 90 9.06 6.02 5.28
N ALA A 91 10.36 6.16 5.58
CA ALA A 91 11.39 5.26 5.07
C ALA A 91 11.20 3.81 5.53
N GLU A 92 10.83 3.64 6.80
CA GLU A 92 10.54 2.35 7.40
C GLU A 92 9.03 2.11 7.48
N GLY A 93 8.60 0.92 7.08
CA GLY A 93 7.21 0.51 7.20
C GLY A 93 6.92 -0.16 8.53
N GLU A 94 5.76 0.16 9.13
CA GLU A 94 5.26 -0.57 10.28
C GLU A 94 4.70 -1.92 9.84
N ARG A 95 5.17 -3.01 10.43
CA ARG A 95 4.61 -4.33 10.15
C ARG A 95 3.27 -4.50 10.86
N LEU A 96 2.22 -4.72 10.09
CA LEU A 96 0.91 -5.04 10.65
C LEU A 96 0.90 -6.44 11.26
N VAL A 97 0.28 -6.52 12.43
CA VAL A 97 0.06 -7.76 13.18
C VAL A 97 -1.39 -7.84 13.59
N THR A 98 -1.85 -9.06 13.82
CA THR A 98 -3.14 -9.30 14.47
C THR A 98 -3.15 -8.79 15.91
N ALA A 99 -4.33 -8.61 16.49
CA ALA A 99 -4.49 -8.13 17.87
C ALA A 99 -3.78 -9.00 18.93
N ASP A 100 -3.54 -10.29 18.66
CA ASP A 100 -2.77 -11.18 19.53
C ASP A 100 -1.26 -11.21 19.19
N GLY A 101 -0.80 -10.28 18.36
CA GLY A 101 0.60 -10.08 17.97
C GLY A 101 1.12 -11.04 16.91
N LYS A 102 0.26 -11.86 16.28
CA LYS A 102 0.71 -12.77 15.22
C LYS A 102 0.92 -12.02 13.91
N ARG A 103 1.97 -12.41 13.21
CA ARG A 103 2.28 -11.94 11.85
C ARG A 103 1.14 -12.29 10.89
N ILE A 104 0.68 -11.26 10.18
CA ILE A 104 -0.26 -11.40 9.06
C ILE A 104 0.51 -11.93 7.83
N GLN A 105 -0.02 -12.94 7.17
CA GLN A 105 0.57 -13.54 5.96
C GLN A 105 -0.32 -13.28 4.75
N GLY A 106 0.31 -12.99 3.62
CA GLY A 106 -0.38 -12.70 2.37
C GLY A 106 0.40 -11.66 1.58
N SER A 107 0.37 -11.79 0.26
CA SER A 107 1.09 -10.91 -0.65
C SER A 107 0.19 -9.87 -1.29
N ASN A 108 -1.12 -10.15 -1.40
CA ASN A 108 -2.10 -9.31 -2.09
C ASN A 108 -3.08 -8.74 -1.07
N ALA A 109 -2.71 -7.60 -0.49
CA ALA A 109 -3.47 -6.96 0.58
C ALA A 109 -4.52 -6.00 -0.01
N HIS A 110 -5.77 -6.13 0.45
CA HIS A 110 -6.87 -5.24 0.10
C HIS A 110 -7.48 -4.66 1.36
N TYR A 111 -7.60 -3.32 1.43
CA TYR A 111 -8.21 -2.61 2.55
C TYR A 111 -9.63 -2.15 2.18
N VAL A 112 -10.64 -2.85 2.69
CA VAL A 112 -12.04 -2.69 2.24
C VAL A 112 -13.02 -3.08 3.34
N ASP A 113 -14.17 -2.42 3.42
CA ASP A 113 -15.29 -2.85 4.28
C ASP A 113 -15.94 -4.11 3.66
N TRP A 114 -15.45 -5.29 4.05
CA TRP A 114 -15.82 -6.56 3.42
C TRP A 114 -17.16 -7.10 3.92
N ASP A 115 -17.50 -6.83 5.19
CA ASP A 115 -18.75 -7.32 5.80
C ASP A 115 -19.83 -6.25 5.99
N HIS A 116 -19.59 -5.04 5.47
CA HIS A 116 -20.51 -3.90 5.45
C HIS A 116 -20.85 -3.39 6.86
N ASP A 117 -19.91 -3.48 7.80
CA ASP A 117 -20.09 -2.95 9.16
C ASP A 117 -19.65 -1.49 9.32
N GLY A 118 -19.11 -0.90 8.25
CA GLY A 118 -18.64 0.48 8.20
C GLY A 118 -17.20 0.66 8.71
N VAL A 119 -16.50 -0.41 9.07
CA VAL A 119 -15.08 -0.44 9.40
C VAL A 119 -14.34 -1.22 8.31
N ARG A 120 -13.17 -0.72 7.88
CA ARG A 120 -12.40 -1.40 6.84
C ARG A 120 -11.66 -2.60 7.40
N ASP A 121 -11.68 -3.67 6.63
CA ASP A 121 -11.02 -4.93 6.88
C ASP A 121 -9.78 -5.09 6.00
N LEU A 122 -8.94 -6.06 6.37
CA LEU A 122 -7.86 -6.54 5.52
C LEU A 122 -8.21 -7.90 4.93
N VAL A 123 -8.28 -7.97 3.60
CA VAL A 123 -8.46 -9.21 2.85
C VAL A 123 -7.17 -9.50 2.08
N LEU A 124 -6.66 -10.72 2.24
CA LEU A 124 -5.34 -11.11 1.73
C LEU A 124 -5.44 -12.34 0.84
N GLY A 125 -4.88 -12.24 -0.36
CA GLY A 125 -4.51 -13.42 -1.14
C GLY A 125 -3.14 -13.95 -0.70
N SER A 126 -3.02 -15.28 -0.62
CA SER A 126 -1.73 -15.96 -0.43
C SER A 126 -1.31 -16.75 -1.67
N GLU A 127 0.00 -17.03 -1.80
CA GLU A 127 0.53 -17.85 -2.90
C GLU A 127 0.04 -19.30 -2.90
N TRP A 128 -0.57 -19.75 -1.80
CA TRP A 128 -1.13 -21.09 -1.66
C TRP A 128 -2.58 -21.17 -2.13
N GLY A 129 -3.14 -20.06 -2.62
CA GLY A 129 -4.52 -19.97 -3.13
C GLY A 129 -5.55 -19.68 -2.03
N ASP A 130 -5.13 -19.56 -0.78
CA ASP A 130 -6.02 -19.18 0.31
C ASP A 130 -6.31 -17.68 0.29
N VAL A 131 -7.54 -17.33 0.66
CA VAL A 131 -7.97 -15.97 1.00
C VAL A 131 -8.10 -15.88 2.51
N VAL A 132 -7.38 -14.96 3.13
CA VAL A 132 -7.40 -14.70 4.58
C VAL A 132 -8.09 -13.37 4.82
N TRP A 133 -9.09 -13.36 5.70
CA TRP A 133 -9.77 -12.16 6.12
C TRP A 133 -9.44 -11.85 7.57
N HIS A 134 -9.04 -10.61 7.82
CA HIS A 134 -8.85 -10.07 9.15
C HIS A 134 -9.78 -8.88 9.34
N LYS A 135 -10.72 -9.05 10.27
CA LYS A 135 -11.71 -8.03 10.57
C LYS A 135 -11.11 -6.88 11.39
N ASN A 136 -11.40 -5.64 10.98
CA ASN A 136 -11.14 -4.39 11.73
C ASN A 136 -9.71 -4.28 12.27
N LEU A 137 -8.71 -4.36 11.39
CA LEU A 137 -7.28 -4.37 11.78
C LEU A 137 -6.64 -3.00 12.05
N ALA A 138 -7.37 -1.90 11.84
CA ALA A 138 -6.86 -0.57 12.17
C ALA A 138 -6.84 -0.38 13.70
N SER A 139 -5.67 0.00 14.22
CA SER A 139 -5.37 0.18 15.65
C SER A 139 -5.97 1.44 16.23
#